data_AF-A0A365QHM8-F1
#
_entry.id   AF-A0A365QHM8-F1
#
_cell.length_a   1.000
_cell.length_b   1.000
_cell.length_c   1.000
_cell.angle_alpha   90.00
_cell.angle_beta   90.00
_cell.angle_gamma   90.00
#
_symmetry.space_group_name_H-M   'P 1'
#
loop_
_entity.id
_entity.type
_entity.pdbx_description
1 polymer ?
#
loop_
_entity_poly.entity_id
_entity_poly.type
_entity_poly.pdbx_seq_one_letter_code
_entity_poly.pdbx_strand_id
1 'polypeptide(L)' 'MTNLECLTEIMTFSRYGALAQAFVMDALSKHAERVATALPEKLQEQFGIHPLVSVHAWQGVAREIHTKLEAHFSR' A
#
# COMPACT_ATOMS: atom_id res chain seq x y z
N MET A 1 11.80 9.17 14.68
CA MET A 1 10.97 9.32 13.48
C MET A 1 10.01 8.15 13.40
N THR A 2 8.71 8.41 13.45
CA THR A 2 7.65 7.41 13.25
C THR A 2 7.49 7.10 11.77
N ASN A 3 6.79 6.00 11.43
CA ASN A 3 6.47 5.68 10.04
C ASN A 3 5.65 6.79 9.35
N LEU A 4 4.78 7.46 10.11
CA LEU A 4 3.99 8.58 9.59
C LEU A 4 4.88 9.79 9.27
N GLU A 5 5.78 10.17 10.18
CA GLU A 5 6.73 11.27 9.96
C GLU A 5 7.61 11.02 8.73
N CYS A 6 8.11 9.79 8.58
CA CYS A 6 8.92 9.38 7.42
C CYS A 6 8.13 9.49 6.10
N LEU A 7 6.89 8.96 6.07
CA LEU A 7 6.05 9.04 4.88
C LEU A 7 5.69 10.49 4.54
N THR A 8 5.38 11.32 5.53
CA THR A 8 5.16 12.76 5.31
C THR A 8 6.41 13.42 4.72
N GLU A 9 7.59 13.12 5.24
CA GLU A 9 8.84 13.68 4.69
C GLU A 9 9.08 13.26 3.23
N ILE A 10 8.90 11.97 2.89
CA ILE A 10 9.02 11.46 1.52
C ILE A 10 8.02 12.15 0.58
N MET A 11 6.79 12.33 1.04
CA MET A 11 5.70 12.91 0.24
C MET A 11 5.82 14.44 0.12
N THR A 12 6.39 15.14 1.10
CA THR A 12 6.42 16.61 1.13
C THR A 12 7.76 17.19 0.68
N PHE A 13 8.88 16.55 1.01
CA PHE A 13 10.22 17.11 0.86
C PHE A 13 11.11 16.26 -0.05
N SER A 14 10.68 16.10 -1.31
CA SER A 14 11.46 15.42 -2.33
C SER A 14 12.18 16.38 -3.26
N ARG A 15 13.44 16.06 -3.61
CA ARG A 15 14.20 16.74 -4.69
C ARG A 15 13.51 16.66 -6.06
N TYR A 16 12.61 15.69 -6.24
CA TYR A 16 11.84 15.48 -7.46
C TYR A 16 10.40 16.01 -7.35
N GLY A 17 10.06 16.71 -6.26
CA GLY A 17 8.76 17.33 -6.04
C GLY A 17 7.60 16.34 -6.21
N ALA A 18 6.58 16.75 -6.96
CA ALA A 18 5.36 15.99 -7.19
C ALA A 18 5.58 14.59 -7.82
N LEU A 19 6.71 14.36 -8.51
CA LEU A 19 7.00 13.05 -9.10
C LEU A 19 7.21 11.97 -8.03
N ALA A 20 7.74 12.34 -6.87
CA ALA A 20 7.87 11.40 -5.75
C ALA A 20 6.49 11.00 -5.19
N GLN A 21 5.57 11.96 -5.09
CA GLN A 21 4.19 11.67 -4.67
C GLN A 21 3.50 10.75 -5.67
N ALA A 22 3.60 11.03 -6.97
CA ALA A 22 3.03 10.20 -8.02
C ALA A 22 3.59 8.76 -7.95
N PHE A 23 4.91 8.62 -7.77
CA PHE A 23 5.55 7.31 -7.63
C PHE A 23 5.04 6.52 -6.41
N VAL A 24 4.94 7.16 -5.24
CA VAL A 24 4.45 6.51 -4.02
C VAL A 24 2.99 6.10 -4.18
N MET A 25 2.16 6.97 -4.75
CA MET A 25 0.74 6.69 -4.98
C MET A 25 0.53 5.54 -5.98
N ASP A 26 1.32 5.49 -7.06
CA ASP A 26 1.31 4.39 -8.03
C ASP A 26 1.74 3.06 -7.40
N ALA A 27 2.82 3.07 -6.62
CA ALA A 27 3.32 1.89 -5.93
C ALA A 27 2.30 1.36 -4.90
N LEU A 28 1.68 2.27 -4.13
CA LEU A 28 0.67 1.91 -3.14
C LEU A 28 -0.58 1.35 -3.81
N SER A 29 -1.05 1.96 -4.90
CA SER A 29 -2.22 1.48 -5.65
C SER A 29 -2.00 0.06 -6.19
N LYS A 30 -0.91 -0.15 -6.94
CA LYS A 30 -0.57 -1.46 -7.53
C LYS A 30 -0.34 -2.53 -6.47
N HIS A 31 0.23 -2.17 -5.32
CA HIS A 31 0.42 -3.12 -4.23
C HIS A 31 -0.90 -3.49 -3.56
N ALA A 32 -1.74 -2.50 -3.26
CA ALA A 32 -3.05 -2.71 -2.65
C ALA A 32 -3.95 -3.58 -3.54
N GLU A 33 -4.02 -3.31 -4.84
CA GLU A 33 -4.76 -4.11 -5.81
C GLU A 33 -4.27 -5.57 -5.83
N ARG A 34 -2.95 -5.76 -5.95
CA ARG A 34 -2.33 -7.09 -6.01
C ARG A 34 -2.66 -7.92 -4.77
N VAL A 35 -2.55 -7.34 -3.58
CA VAL A 35 -2.83 -8.05 -2.33
C VAL A 35 -4.34 -8.27 -2.14
N ALA A 36 -5.18 -7.31 -2.51
CA ALA A 36 -6.63 -7.42 -2.40
C ALA A 36 -7.25 -8.54 -3.28
N THR A 37 -6.64 -8.80 -4.44
CA THR A 37 -7.13 -9.73 -5.47
C THR A 37 -6.41 -11.08 -5.48
N ALA A 38 -5.23 -11.18 -4.86
CA ALA A 38 -4.49 -12.43 -4.81
C ALA A 38 -5.22 -13.53 -4.03
N LEU A 39 -5.02 -14.77 -4.46
CA LEU A 39 -5.50 -15.95 -3.74
C LEU A 39 -4.80 -16.05 -2.37
N PRO A 40 -5.52 -16.34 -1.29
CA PRO A 40 -4.95 -16.43 0.05
C PRO A 40 -3.78 -17.40 0.14
N GLU A 41 -3.81 -18.53 -0.58
CA GLU A 41 -2.73 -19.51 -0.57
C GLU A 41 -1.44 -18.92 -1.16
N LYS A 42 -1.55 -18.18 -2.28
CA LYS A 42 -0.41 -17.51 -2.91
C LYS A 42 0.17 -16.39 -2.05
N LEU A 43 -0.68 -15.68 -1.30
CA LEU A 43 -0.22 -14.67 -0.35
C LEU A 43 0.49 -15.32 0.83
N GLN A 44 0.00 -16.46 1.31
CA GLN A 44 0.63 -17.21 2.39
C GLN A 44 2.01 -17.74 1.99
N GLU A 45 2.18 -18.18 0.74
CA GLU A 45 3.49 -18.53 0.17
C GLU A 45 4.42 -17.30 0.04
N GLN A 46 3.90 -16.15 -0.41
CA GLN A 46 4.69 -14.93 -0.62
C GLN A 46 5.13 -14.23 0.67
N PHE A 47 4.22 -14.11 1.65
CA PHE A 47 4.52 -13.45 2.92
C PHE A 47 5.22 -14.39 3.91
N GLY A 48 5.31 -15.69 3.60
CA GLY A 48 5.81 -16.70 4.52
C GLY A 48 4.96 -16.78 5.79
N ILE A 49 5.49 -17.46 6.81
CA ILE A 49 4.89 -17.49 8.15
C ILE A 49 5.18 -16.13 8.82
N HIS A 50 4.58 -15.04 8.34
CA HIS A 50 4.60 -13.77 9.08
C HIS A 50 3.68 -13.93 10.30
N PRO A 51 4.20 -14.06 11.55
CA PRO A 51 3.39 -14.47 12.69
C PRO A 51 2.47 -13.36 13.21
N LEU A 52 2.64 -12.12 12.70
CA LEU A 52 2.08 -10.92 13.29
C LEU A 52 0.80 -10.45 12.61
N VAL A 53 0.52 -10.86 11.37
CA VAL A 53 -0.67 -10.42 10.63
C VAL A 53 -1.27 -11.60 9.86
N SER A 54 -2.55 -11.88 10.11
CA SER A 54 -3.25 -12.91 9.33
C SER A 54 -3.39 -12.47 7.87
N VAL A 55 -3.27 -13.43 6.94
CA VAL A 55 -3.41 -13.16 5.49
C VAL A 55 -4.71 -12.43 5.18
N HIS A 56 -5.82 -12.82 5.82
CA HIS A 56 -7.11 -12.16 5.67
C HIS A 56 -7.13 -10.73 6.20
N ALA A 57 -6.50 -10.46 7.35
CA ALA A 57 -6.39 -9.08 7.86
C ALA A 57 -5.58 -8.21 6.88
N TRP A 58 -4.50 -8.74 6.33
CA TRP A 58 -3.68 -8.02 5.36
C TRP A 58 -4.42 -7.76 4.04
N GLN A 59 -5.21 -8.73 3.54
CA GLN A 59 -6.11 -8.52 2.41
C GLN A 59 -7.18 -7.47 2.71
N GLY A 60 -7.72 -7.45 3.93
CA GLY A 60 -8.68 -6.42 4.37
C GLY A 60 -8.09 -5.02 4.30
N VAL A 61 -6.89 -4.84 4.85
CA VAL A 61 -6.14 -3.56 4.77
C VAL A 61 -5.89 -3.17 3.31
N ALA A 62 -5.47 -4.10 2.47
CA ALA A 62 -5.22 -3.84 1.05
C ALA A 62 -6.49 -3.38 0.32
N ARG A 63 -7.65 -4.00 0.59
CA ARG A 63 -8.94 -3.58 0.03
C ARG A 63 -9.32 -2.17 0.47
N GLU A 64 -9.18 -1.86 1.76
CA GLU A 64 -9.48 -0.52 2.28
C GLU A 64 -8.62 0.55 1.62
N ILE A 65 -7.31 0.32 1.53
CA ILE A 65 -6.37 1.25 0.89
C ILE A 65 -6.71 1.41 -0.60
N HIS A 66 -6.93 0.31 -1.32
CA HIS A 66 -7.28 0.35 -2.74
C HIS A 66 -8.55 1.18 -2.98
N THR A 67 -9.63 0.94 -2.22
CA THR A 67 -10.87 1.72 -2.33
C THR A 67 -10.66 3.21 -2.07
N LYS A 68 -9.83 3.56 -1.07
CA LYS A 68 -9.50 4.96 -0.78
C LYS A 68 -8.74 5.63 -1.93
N LEU A 69 -7.81 4.91 -2.55
CA LEU A 69 -7.02 5.42 -3.68
C LEU A 69 -7.87 5.60 -4.95
N GLU A 70 -8.69 4.60 -5.31
CA GLU A 70 -9.61 4.70 -6.45
C GLU A 70 -10.57 5.88 -6.30
N ALA A 71 -11.11 6.07 -5.10
CA ALA A 71 -11.98 7.21 -4.80
C ALA A 71 -11.25 8.56 -4.82
N HIS A 72 -9.92 8.57 -4.62
CA HIS A 72 -9.11 9.78 -4.71
C HIS A 72 -8.74 10.11 -6.16
N PHE A 73 -8.39 9.11 -6.98
CA PHE A 73 -8.06 9.29 -8.40
C PHE A 73 -9.27 9.59 -9.28
N SER A 74 -10.47 9.18 -8.86
CA SER A 74 -11.71 9.44 -9.59
C SER A 74 -12.30 10.84 -9.34
N ARG A 75 -11.65 11.68 -8.52
CA ARG A 75 -12.03 13.07 -8.23
C ARG A 75 -11.29 14.04 -9.11
#